data_AF-A0A090IA53-F1
#
_entry.id   AF-A0A090IA53-F1
#
_cell.length_a   1.000
_cell.length_b   1.000
_cell.length_c   1.000
_cell.angle_alpha   90.00
_cell.angle_beta   90.00
_cell.angle_gamma   90.00
#
_symmetry.space_group_name_H-M   'P 1'
#
loop_
_entity.id
_entity.type
_entity.pdbx_description
1 polymer ?
#
loop_
_entity_poly.entity_id
_entity_poly.type
_entity_poly.pdbx_seq_one_letter_code
_entity_poly.pdbx_strand_id
1 'polypeptide(L)'
;MLIILVAIIGTYGVIYVAVTNVLMPSDLDTFKSELSTVQVPVNNDSSIKEMENAAAYTESASSLEYVSPSERSAVASSMRISNTPPPEFFNQNLEVSDQFFSYRMWAYTLIFRGDISNELKNISSTHEEISRLNNETESLNQKLYTDMEKGDSKAYAEDLKLIADNLKQYNTAMAELKNHLETLVNLLE
;
A
#
# COMPACT_ATOMS: atom_id res chain seq x y z
N MET A 1 -14.16 11.95 4.16
CA MET A 1 -12.70 11.72 4.18
C MET A 1 -12.47 10.39 3.48
N LEU A 2 -12.07 10.45 2.21
CA LEU A 2 -12.28 9.39 1.21
C LEU A 2 -11.02 9.31 0.33
N ILE A 3 -9.88 8.93 0.93
CA ILE A 3 -8.55 9.04 0.27
C ILE A 3 -7.78 7.70 0.23
N ILE A 4 -8.07 6.72 1.09
CA ILE A 4 -7.20 5.53 1.22
C ILE A 4 -7.52 4.44 0.17
N LEU A 5 -8.74 4.39 -0.38
CA LEU A 5 -9.17 3.28 -1.24
C LEU A 5 -8.65 3.36 -2.70
N VAL A 6 -8.24 4.54 -3.18
CA VAL A 6 -7.91 4.75 -4.62
C VAL A 6 -6.46 4.38 -4.95
N ALA A 7 -5.53 4.47 -3.99
CA ALA A 7 -4.12 4.15 -4.22
C ALA A 7 -3.85 2.65 -4.42
N ILE A 8 -4.65 1.79 -3.80
CA ILE A 8 -4.33 0.37 -3.63
C ILE A 8 -4.67 -0.48 -4.88
N ILE A 9 -5.64 -0.06 -5.68
CA ILE A 9 -6.05 -0.79 -6.90
C ILE A 9 -5.08 -0.51 -8.07
N GLY A 10 -4.42 0.65 -8.10
CA GLY A 10 -3.44 1.00 -9.14
C GLY A 10 -2.18 0.13 -9.09
N THR A 11 -1.68 -0.16 -7.88
CA THR A 11 -0.44 -0.91 -7.67
C THR A 11 -0.56 -2.40 -8.04
N TYR A 12 -1.72 -3.02 -7.81
CA TYR A 12 -1.98 -4.41 -8.20
C TYR A 12 -2.00 -4.61 -9.71
N GLY A 13 -2.61 -3.67 -10.44
CA GLY A 13 -2.59 -3.65 -11.90
C GLY A 13 -1.17 -3.56 -12.43
N VAL A 14 -0.38 -2.61 -11.92
CA VAL A 14 0.99 -2.36 -12.41
C VAL A 14 1.95 -3.53 -12.13
N ILE A 15 1.82 -4.23 -11.01
CA ILE A 15 2.70 -5.38 -10.67
C ILE A 15 2.31 -6.63 -11.45
N TYR A 16 1.01 -6.95 -11.56
CA TYR A 16 0.55 -8.07 -12.39
C TYR A 16 0.92 -7.83 -13.86
N VAL A 17 0.72 -6.61 -14.36
CA VAL A 17 1.15 -6.17 -15.70
C VAL A 17 2.68 -6.21 -15.83
N ALA A 18 3.47 -5.74 -14.86
CA ALA A 18 4.93 -5.83 -14.91
C ALA A 18 5.41 -7.29 -15.00
N VAL A 19 4.90 -8.18 -14.14
CA VAL A 19 5.31 -9.60 -14.10
C VAL A 19 4.82 -10.37 -15.33
N THR A 20 3.66 -10.01 -15.88
CA THR A 20 3.12 -10.63 -17.10
C THR A 20 3.70 -10.04 -18.40
N ASN A 21 4.10 -8.76 -18.42
CA ASN A 21 4.58 -8.05 -19.62
C ASN A 21 6.11 -7.89 -19.72
N VAL A 22 6.88 -8.22 -18.68
CA VAL A 22 8.33 -8.51 -18.80
C VAL A 22 8.61 -9.67 -19.78
N LEU A 23 7.57 -10.33 -20.31
CA LEU A 23 7.62 -11.55 -21.12
C LEU A 23 7.26 -11.39 -22.61
N MET A 24 6.88 -10.21 -23.10
CA MET A 24 6.62 -9.99 -24.54
C MET A 24 7.19 -8.65 -25.04
N PRO A 25 8.06 -8.64 -26.08
CA PRO A 25 8.66 -7.42 -26.63
C PRO A 25 7.65 -6.38 -27.17
N SER A 26 6.42 -6.80 -27.49
CA SER A 26 5.34 -5.91 -27.94
C SER A 26 4.84 -4.94 -26.86
N ASP A 27 5.15 -5.21 -25.58
CA ASP A 27 4.51 -4.55 -24.44
C ASP A 27 5.50 -3.77 -23.57
N LEU A 28 6.80 -3.75 -23.91
CA LEU A 28 7.82 -3.02 -23.16
C LEU A 28 7.65 -1.50 -23.26
N ASP A 29 7.37 -0.98 -24.46
CA ASP A 29 7.12 0.45 -24.68
C ASP A 29 5.84 0.92 -23.95
N THR A 30 4.79 0.10 -23.99
CA THR A 30 3.54 0.35 -23.25
C THR A 30 3.79 0.36 -21.74
N PHE A 31 4.50 -0.65 -21.23
CA PHE A 31 4.86 -0.73 -19.82
C PHE A 31 5.72 0.46 -19.37
N LYS A 32 6.71 0.86 -20.17
CA LYS A 32 7.54 2.05 -19.92
C LYS A 32 6.71 3.32 -19.89
N SER A 33 5.76 3.46 -20.82
CA SER A 33 4.80 4.57 -20.83
C SER A 33 3.96 4.58 -19.56
N GLU A 34 3.37 3.45 -19.16
CA GLU A 34 2.57 3.33 -17.94
C GLU A 34 3.39 3.63 -16.68
N LEU A 35 4.59 3.07 -16.56
CA LEU A 35 5.51 3.29 -15.44
C LEU A 35 5.89 4.77 -15.30
N SER A 36 6.06 5.48 -16.41
CA SER A 36 6.35 6.93 -16.41
C SER A 36 5.21 7.76 -15.81
N THR A 37 3.97 7.28 -15.91
CA THR A 37 2.79 7.96 -15.34
C THR A 37 2.61 7.70 -13.84
N VAL A 38 3.30 6.70 -13.27
CA VAL A 38 3.23 6.41 -11.84
C VAL A 38 3.83 7.57 -11.06
N GLN A 39 2.96 8.27 -10.31
CA GLN A 39 3.35 9.36 -9.43
C GLN A 39 3.78 8.80 -8.08
N VAL A 40 4.96 9.22 -7.64
CA VAL A 40 5.48 8.94 -6.30
C VAL A 40 5.95 10.28 -5.71
N PRO A 41 5.60 10.64 -4.46
CA PRO A 41 4.82 9.84 -3.50
C PRO A 41 3.36 9.64 -3.91
N VAL A 42 2.82 8.45 -3.61
CA VAL A 42 1.41 8.10 -3.91
C VAL A 42 0.47 8.79 -2.92
N ASN A 43 0.89 8.87 -1.65
CA ASN A 43 0.18 9.57 -0.59
C ASN A 43 0.75 10.98 -0.44
N ASN A 44 -0.11 12.01 -0.53
CA ASN A 44 0.31 13.39 -0.41
C ASN A 44 0.78 13.71 1.02
N ASP A 45 1.97 14.29 1.15
CA ASP A 45 2.55 14.74 2.42
C ASP A 45 1.62 15.68 3.21
N SER A 46 0.83 16.52 2.54
CA SER A 46 -0.13 17.39 3.22
C SER A 46 -1.21 16.59 3.95
N SER A 47 -1.72 15.53 3.32
CA SER A 47 -2.73 14.66 3.90
C SER A 47 -2.17 13.85 5.08
N ILE A 48 -0.92 13.40 4.97
CA ILE A 48 -0.21 12.72 6.07
C ILE A 48 -0.05 13.69 7.26
N LYS A 49 0.37 14.93 7.01
CA LYS A 49 0.49 15.96 8.06
C LYS A 49 -0.85 16.32 8.71
N GLU A 50 -1.93 16.38 7.92
CA GLU A 50 -3.28 16.58 8.48
C GLU A 50 -3.66 15.46 9.45
N MET A 51 -3.31 14.21 9.12
CA MET A 51 -3.53 13.06 10.00
C MET A 51 -2.71 13.14 11.29
N GLU A 52 -1.43 13.51 11.20
CA GLU A 52 -0.56 13.72 12.37
C GLU A 52 -1.07 14.85 13.28
N ASN A 53 -1.53 15.95 12.67
CA ASN A 53 -2.14 17.06 13.40
C ASN A 53 -3.45 16.64 14.08
N ALA A 54 -4.29 15.84 13.41
CA ALA A 54 -5.51 15.30 13.99
C ALA A 54 -5.23 14.37 15.18
N ALA A 55 -4.18 13.55 15.09
CA ALA A 55 -3.73 12.71 16.18
C ALA A 55 -3.27 13.55 17.39
N ALA A 56 -2.41 14.54 17.16
CA ALA A 56 -1.90 15.42 18.21
C ALA A 56 -3.03 16.21 18.89
N TYR A 57 -3.99 16.72 18.11
CA TYR A 57 -5.15 17.42 18.66
C TYR A 57 -6.04 16.49 19.50
N THR A 58 -6.31 15.27 19.01
CA THR A 58 -7.17 14.32 19.70
C THR A 58 -6.56 13.86 21.03
N GLU A 59 -5.26 13.59 21.05
CA GLU A 59 -4.53 13.22 22.27
C GLU A 59 -4.48 14.36 23.29
N SER A 60 -4.16 15.58 22.84
CA SER A 60 -3.99 16.73 23.75
C SER A 60 -5.30 17.27 24.32
N ALA A 61 -6.39 17.17 23.57
CA ALA A 61 -7.70 17.67 23.97
C ALA A 61 -8.60 16.60 24.63
N SER A 62 -8.19 15.33 24.64
CA SER A 62 -9.08 14.19 24.93
C SER A 62 -10.43 14.31 24.20
N SER A 63 -10.37 14.70 22.92
CA SER A 63 -11.52 15.29 22.22
C SER A 63 -12.73 14.35 22.11
N LEU A 64 -12.51 13.03 22.09
CA LEU A 64 -13.58 12.05 21.96
C LEU A 64 -14.41 11.90 23.24
N GLU A 65 -13.87 12.30 24.41
CA GLU A 65 -14.62 12.29 25.68
C GLU A 65 -15.78 13.30 25.67
N TYR A 66 -15.65 14.36 24.87
CA TYR A 66 -16.65 15.43 24.73
C TYR A 66 -17.70 15.16 23.64
N VAL A 67 -17.55 14.07 22.88
CA VAL A 67 -18.50 13.64 21.85
C VAL A 67 -19.48 12.63 22.44
N SER A 68 -20.77 12.80 22.17
CA SER A 68 -21.77 11.89 22.72
C SER A 68 -21.56 10.45 22.22
N PRO A 69 -21.87 9.42 23.02
CA PRO A 69 -21.74 8.03 22.59
C PRO A 69 -22.48 7.73 21.27
N SER A 70 -23.67 8.30 21.08
CA SER A 70 -24.46 8.13 19.85
C SER A 70 -23.78 8.72 18.62
N GLU A 71 -23.14 9.89 18.74
CA GLU A 71 -22.39 10.50 17.64
C GLU A 71 -21.13 9.69 17.33
N ARG A 72 -20.42 9.22 18.37
CA ARG A 72 -19.24 8.35 18.20
C ARG A 72 -19.57 7.06 17.47
N SER A 73 -20.63 6.37 17.87
CA SER A 73 -21.08 5.14 17.20
C SER A 73 -21.53 5.40 15.75
N ALA A 74 -22.17 6.53 15.47
CA ALA A 74 -22.58 6.90 14.11
C ALA A 74 -21.37 7.15 13.20
N VAL A 75 -20.36 7.88 13.69
CA VAL A 75 -19.12 8.13 12.95
C VAL A 75 -18.34 6.84 12.73
N ALA A 76 -18.15 6.01 13.77
CA ALA A 76 -17.46 4.73 13.63
C ALA A 76 -18.16 3.80 12.62
N SER A 77 -19.49 3.76 12.62
CA SER A 77 -20.27 3.00 11.64
C SER A 77 -20.08 3.53 10.22
N SER A 78 -20.09 4.85 10.03
CA SER A 78 -19.82 5.47 8.72
C SER A 78 -18.42 5.15 8.21
N MET A 79 -17.42 5.11 9.10
CA MET A 79 -16.04 4.78 8.74
C MET A 79 -15.92 3.32 8.26
N ARG A 80 -16.55 2.37 8.96
CA ARG A 80 -16.60 0.95 8.57
C ARG A 80 -17.24 0.73 7.20
N ILE A 81 -18.36 1.41 6.92
CA ILE A 81 -19.09 1.27 5.64
C ILE A 81 -18.27 1.84 4.47
N SER A 82 -17.46 2.88 4.72
CA SER A 82 -16.72 3.59 3.67
C SER A 82 -15.38 2.92 3.32
N ASN A 83 -14.88 2.01 4.15
CA ASN A 83 -13.57 1.38 4.02
C ASN A 83 -13.66 -0.10 4.43
N THR A 84 -13.78 -1.03 3.49
CA THR A 84 -13.21 -2.39 3.64
C THR A 84 -13.35 -3.23 2.36
N PRO A 85 -12.27 -3.47 1.61
CA PRO A 85 -11.97 -4.83 1.15
C PRO A 85 -11.76 -5.71 2.40
N PRO A 86 -12.18 -6.98 2.41
CA PRO A 86 -11.97 -7.87 3.55
C PRO A 86 -10.49 -7.95 3.96
N PRO A 87 -10.18 -8.19 5.23
CA PRO A 87 -8.85 -8.65 5.64
C PRO A 87 -8.41 -9.81 4.75
N GLU A 88 -7.14 -9.85 4.34
CA GLU A 88 -6.57 -10.85 3.42
C GLU A 88 -6.98 -10.76 1.95
N PHE A 89 -7.84 -9.81 1.54
CA PHE A 89 -8.15 -9.56 0.12
C PHE A 89 -6.87 -9.41 -0.73
N PHE A 90 -5.84 -8.80 -0.15
CA PHE A 90 -4.54 -8.60 -0.77
C PHE A 90 -3.69 -9.88 -0.86
N ASN A 91 -3.88 -10.83 0.06
CA ASN A 91 -3.11 -12.08 0.08
C ASN A 91 -3.69 -13.13 -0.89
N GLN A 92 -4.99 -13.10 -1.17
CA GLN A 92 -5.68 -14.14 -1.94
C GLN A 92 -5.27 -14.22 -3.42
N ASN A 93 -4.64 -13.19 -3.98
CA ASN A 93 -4.18 -13.19 -5.37
C ASN A 93 -2.70 -13.64 -5.52
N LEU A 94 -2.00 -13.96 -4.43
CA LEU A 94 -0.57 -14.29 -4.43
C LEU A 94 -0.26 -15.76 -4.73
N GLU A 95 -1.08 -16.71 -4.28
CA GLU A 95 -0.78 -18.15 -4.44
C GLU A 95 -0.64 -18.57 -5.92
N VAL A 96 -1.40 -17.93 -6.81
CA VAL A 96 -1.32 -18.17 -8.26
C VAL A 96 -0.10 -17.48 -8.86
N SER A 97 0.33 -16.35 -8.30
CA SER A 97 1.49 -15.58 -8.79
C SER A 97 2.83 -16.23 -8.42
N ASP A 98 2.97 -16.76 -7.20
CA ASP A 98 4.22 -17.36 -6.71
C ASP A 98 4.64 -18.61 -7.50
N GLN A 99 3.69 -19.45 -7.89
CA GLN A 99 3.97 -20.63 -8.73
C GLN A 99 4.44 -20.23 -10.12
N PHE A 100 3.84 -19.22 -10.75
CA PHE A 100 4.28 -18.73 -12.06
C PHE A 100 5.63 -18.00 -11.99
N PHE A 101 5.85 -17.24 -10.92
CA PHE A 101 7.07 -16.47 -10.69
C PHE A 101 8.28 -17.40 -10.52
N SER A 102 8.15 -18.47 -9.74
CA SER A 102 9.24 -19.41 -9.49
C SER A 102 9.79 -20.07 -10.77
N TYR A 103 8.95 -20.65 -11.63
CA TYR A 103 9.40 -21.31 -12.86
C TYR A 103 10.11 -20.35 -13.84
N ARG A 104 9.62 -19.13 -13.96
CA ARG A 104 10.21 -18.13 -14.87
C ARG A 104 11.50 -17.54 -14.30
N MET A 105 11.58 -17.31 -12.99
CA MET A 105 12.80 -16.90 -12.30
C MET A 105 13.97 -17.85 -12.54
N TRP A 106 13.72 -19.16 -12.56
CA TRP A 106 14.71 -20.16 -12.92
C TRP A 106 15.19 -20.01 -14.37
N ALA A 107 14.28 -19.81 -15.33
CA ALA A 107 14.64 -19.57 -16.72
C ALA A 107 15.45 -18.28 -16.90
N TYR A 108 15.09 -17.18 -16.23
CA TYR A 108 15.84 -15.92 -16.27
C TYR A 108 17.21 -16.03 -15.62
N THR A 109 17.33 -16.71 -14.48
CA THR A 109 18.62 -16.97 -13.83
C THR A 109 19.56 -17.80 -14.73
N LEU A 110 19.00 -18.66 -15.60
CA LEU A 110 19.75 -19.48 -16.54
C LEU A 110 20.10 -18.76 -17.85
N ILE A 111 19.26 -17.83 -18.32
CA ILE A 111 19.40 -17.16 -19.63
C ILE A 111 20.07 -15.78 -19.49
N PHE A 112 19.73 -15.03 -18.44
CA PHE A 112 20.21 -13.69 -18.19
C PHE A 112 21.11 -13.70 -16.95
N ARG A 113 22.29 -13.07 -17.05
CA ARG A 113 23.22 -12.93 -15.92
C ARG A 113 22.48 -12.31 -14.74
N GLY A 114 22.89 -12.69 -13.52
CA GLY A 114 22.13 -12.57 -12.26
C GLY A 114 21.50 -11.22 -11.91
N ASP A 115 21.83 -10.14 -12.61
CA ASP A 115 21.30 -8.79 -12.40
C ASP A 115 19.77 -8.74 -12.61
N ILE A 116 19.22 -9.32 -13.70
CA ILE A 116 17.76 -9.39 -13.92
C ILE A 116 17.06 -10.23 -12.83
N SER A 117 17.68 -11.34 -12.44
CA SER A 117 17.16 -12.21 -11.36
C SER A 117 17.16 -11.48 -10.01
N ASN A 118 18.17 -10.66 -9.74
CA ASN A 118 18.24 -9.85 -8.53
C ASN A 118 17.17 -8.76 -8.53
N GLU A 119 16.95 -8.06 -9.63
CA GLU A 119 15.88 -7.04 -9.72
C GLU A 119 14.49 -7.64 -9.54
N LEU A 120 14.21 -8.80 -10.14
CA LEU A 120 12.94 -9.49 -9.93
C LEU A 120 12.72 -9.90 -8.46
N LYS A 121 13.78 -10.33 -7.75
CA LYS A 121 13.70 -10.60 -6.31
C LYS A 121 13.44 -9.33 -5.50
N ASN A 122 14.09 -8.22 -5.83
CA ASN A 122 13.89 -6.94 -5.16
C ASN A 122 12.44 -6.44 -5.35
N ILE A 123 11.89 -6.55 -6.56
CA ILE A 123 10.48 -6.23 -6.86
C ILE A 123 9.53 -7.07 -6.02
N SER A 124 9.76 -8.39 -5.97
CA SER A 124 8.94 -9.31 -5.17
C SER A 124 9.01 -8.95 -3.68
N SER A 125 10.19 -8.71 -3.12
CA SER A 125 10.35 -8.33 -1.72
C SER A 125 9.70 -6.97 -1.40
N THR A 126 9.82 -5.98 -2.29
CA THR A 126 9.18 -4.66 -2.11
C THR A 126 7.65 -4.78 -2.15
N HIS A 127 7.12 -5.67 -2.99
CA HIS A 127 5.69 -5.95 -3.04
C HIS A 127 5.15 -6.61 -1.77
N GLU A 128 5.90 -7.56 -1.19
CA GLU A 128 5.56 -8.16 0.10
C GLU A 128 5.47 -7.09 1.19
N GLU A 129 6.41 -6.14 1.21
CA GLU A 129 6.41 -5.02 2.16
C GLU A 129 5.20 -4.11 1.98
N ILE A 130 4.87 -3.74 0.73
CA ILE A 130 3.65 -2.97 0.41
C ILE A 130 2.39 -3.70 0.89
N SER A 131 2.32 -5.02 0.68
CA SER A 131 1.19 -5.85 1.10
C SER A 131 1.09 -5.93 2.62
N ARG A 132 2.23 -6.07 3.31
CA ARG A 132 2.32 -6.04 4.78
C ARG A 132 1.80 -4.71 5.32
N LEU A 133 2.26 -3.58 4.76
CA LEU A 133 1.82 -2.23 5.16
C LEU A 133 0.32 -2.02 4.93
N ASN A 134 -0.24 -2.54 3.83
CA ASN A 134 -1.68 -2.48 3.57
C ASN A 134 -2.48 -3.26 4.63
N ASN A 135 -2.06 -4.50 4.92
CA ASN A 135 -2.73 -5.34 5.92
C ASN A 135 -2.64 -4.73 7.33
N GLU A 136 -1.48 -4.16 7.69
CA GLU A 136 -1.29 -3.47 8.96
C GLU A 136 -2.17 -2.22 9.05
N THR A 137 -2.21 -1.41 7.99
CA THR A 137 -3.06 -0.21 7.92
C THR A 137 -4.55 -0.55 8.03
N GLU A 138 -5.00 -1.64 7.39
CA GLU A 138 -6.37 -2.12 7.54
C GLU A 138 -6.66 -2.57 8.98
N SER A 139 -5.74 -3.30 9.61
CA SER A 139 -5.88 -3.68 11.02
C SER A 139 -5.99 -2.45 11.94
N LEU A 140 -5.16 -1.43 11.70
CA LEU A 140 -5.20 -0.16 12.43
C LEU A 140 -6.49 0.60 12.19
N ASN A 141 -7.02 0.63 10.96
CA ASN A 141 -8.32 1.22 10.66
C ASN A 141 -9.44 0.58 11.49
N GLN A 142 -9.46 -0.75 11.59
CA GLN A 142 -10.47 -1.45 12.41
C GLN A 142 -10.38 -1.07 13.90
N LYS A 143 -9.16 -0.98 14.45
CA LYS A 143 -8.93 -0.51 15.83
C LYS A 143 -9.38 0.94 16.01
N LEU A 144 -9.01 1.81 15.07
CA LEU A 144 -9.38 3.22 15.06
C LEU A 144 -10.90 3.41 15.11
N TYR A 145 -11.68 2.58 14.41
CA TYR A 145 -13.14 2.62 14.48
C TYR A 145 -13.68 2.19 15.85
N THR A 146 -13.09 1.16 16.44
CA THR A 146 -13.43 0.68 17.78
C THR A 146 -13.08 1.70 18.85
N ASP A 147 -11.94 2.38 18.73
CA ASP A 147 -11.49 3.37 19.71
C ASP A 147 -12.26 4.69 19.57
N MET A 148 -12.67 5.05 18.35
CA MET A 148 -13.67 6.09 18.11
C MET A 148 -14.97 5.78 18.86
N GLU A 149 -15.49 4.57 18.69
CA GLU A 149 -16.74 4.14 19.32
C GLU A 149 -16.64 4.13 20.85
N LYS A 150 -15.51 3.67 21.41
CA LYS A 150 -15.25 3.69 22.85
C LYS A 150 -14.94 5.08 23.40
N GLY A 151 -14.51 6.01 22.55
CA GLY A 151 -14.13 7.37 22.94
C GLY A 151 -12.74 7.43 23.56
N ASP A 152 -11.89 6.44 23.26
CA ASP A 152 -10.52 6.40 23.74
C ASP A 152 -9.65 7.31 22.88
N SER A 153 -9.58 8.58 23.28
CA SER A 153 -8.82 9.60 22.54
C SER A 153 -7.34 9.26 22.40
N LYS A 154 -6.77 8.57 23.39
CA LYS A 154 -5.35 8.21 23.38
C LYS A 154 -5.08 7.09 22.38
N ALA A 155 -5.84 5.99 22.46
CA ALA A 155 -5.69 4.87 21.55
C ALA A 155 -6.00 5.29 20.10
N TYR A 156 -7.06 6.09 19.90
CA TYR A 156 -7.40 6.65 18.60
C TYR A 156 -6.27 7.50 18.00
N ALA A 157 -5.63 8.36 18.81
CA ALA A 157 -4.51 9.17 18.35
C ALA A 157 -3.26 8.32 18.05
N GLU A 158 -3.01 7.25 18.82
CA GLU A 158 -1.92 6.32 18.56
C GLU A 158 -2.11 5.58 17.23
N ASP A 159 -3.31 5.07 16.97
CA ASP A 159 -3.65 4.41 15.69
C ASP A 159 -3.45 5.36 14.49
N LEU A 160 -3.87 6.63 14.61
CA LEU A 160 -3.64 7.63 13.56
C LEU A 160 -2.15 7.88 13.28
N LYS A 161 -1.31 7.92 14.32
CA LYS A 161 0.16 8.09 14.15
C LYS A 161 0.76 6.89 13.43
N LEU A 162 0.35 5.67 13.79
CA LEU A 162 0.81 4.45 13.15
C LEU A 162 0.37 4.38 11.69
N ILE A 163 -0.88 4.77 11.38
CA ILE A 163 -1.35 4.87 10.00
C ILE A 163 -0.52 5.90 9.22
N ALA A 164 -0.26 7.08 9.79
CA ALA A 164 0.55 8.12 9.14
C ALA A 164 1.97 7.61 8.82
N ASP A 165 2.61 6.89 9.74
CA ASP A 165 3.92 6.28 9.51
C ASP A 165 3.88 5.17 8.46
N ASN A 166 2.82 4.35 8.42
CA ASN A 166 2.64 3.35 7.37
C ASN A 166 2.49 4.01 5.99
N LEU A 167 1.80 5.16 5.88
CA LEU A 167 1.67 5.89 4.62
C LEU A 167 3.02 6.45 4.12
N LYS A 168 3.89 6.89 5.03
CA LYS A 168 5.27 7.31 4.68
C LYS A 168 6.12 6.14 4.22
N GLN A 169 6.05 5.01 4.91
CA GLN A 169 6.74 3.78 4.51
C GLN A 169 6.23 3.29 3.16
N TYR A 170 4.91 3.35 2.92
CA TYR A 170 4.29 3.02 1.64
C TYR A 170 4.83 3.90 0.51
N ASN A 171 4.95 5.22 0.72
CA ASN A 171 5.56 6.12 -0.25
C ASN A 171 7.01 5.74 -0.58
N THR A 172 7.77 5.32 0.42
CA THR A 172 9.16 4.87 0.26
C THR A 172 9.23 3.57 -0.54
N ALA A 173 8.45 2.55 -0.15
CA ALA A 173 8.39 1.28 -0.84
C ALA A 173 7.90 1.43 -2.30
N MET A 174 6.96 2.33 -2.57
CA MET A 174 6.53 2.64 -3.93
C MET A 174 7.62 3.33 -4.77
N ALA A 175 8.45 4.17 -4.16
CA ALA A 175 9.60 4.78 -4.83
C ALA A 175 10.64 3.72 -5.20
N GLU A 176 10.95 2.83 -4.26
CA GLU A 176 11.86 1.69 -4.47
C GLU A 176 11.34 0.76 -5.57
N LEU A 177 10.05 0.39 -5.50
CA LEU A 177 9.41 -0.44 -6.52
C LEU A 177 9.51 0.21 -7.90
N LYS A 178 9.20 1.51 -8.03
CA LYS A 178 9.33 2.23 -9.30
C LYS A 178 10.76 2.18 -9.83
N ASN A 179 11.75 2.43 -8.98
CA ASN A 179 13.16 2.40 -9.36
C ASN A 179 13.62 1.00 -9.81
N HIS A 180 13.19 -0.06 -9.13
CA HIS A 180 13.48 -1.44 -9.53
C HIS A 180 12.83 -1.79 -10.89
N LEU A 181 11.59 -1.37 -11.11
CA LEU A 181 10.91 -1.56 -12.40
C LEU A 181 11.59 -0.79 -13.54
N GLU A 182 12.02 0.45 -13.30
CA GLU A 182 12.78 1.25 -14.28
C GLU A 182 14.13 0.59 -14.61
N THR A 183 14.82 0.08 -13.60
CA THR A 183 16.09 -0.66 -13.76
C THR A 183 15.88 -1.93 -14.57
N LEU A 184 14.84 -2.71 -14.25
CA LEU A 184 14.50 -3.92 -14.97
C LEU A 184 14.20 -3.63 -16.45
N VAL A 185 13.43 -2.57 -16.76
CA VAL A 185 13.16 -2.15 -18.15
C VAL A 185 14.46 -1.85 -18.88
N ASN A 186 15.36 -1.07 -18.28
CA ASN A 186 16.64 -0.73 -18.91
C ASN A 186 17.56 -1.95 -19.13
N LEU A 187 17.44 -3.00 -18.31
CA LEU A 187 18.20 -4.25 -18.48
C LEU A 187 17.62 -5.15 -19.59
N LEU A 188 16.36 -4.94 -19.97
CA LEU A 188 15.66 -5.70 -21.00
C LEU A 188 15.75 -5.04 -22.39
N GLU A 189 16.19 -3.77 -22.47
CA GLU A 189 16.57 -3.06 -23.71
C GLU A 189 17.92 -3.52 -24.26
#